data_AF-A0A9Q0BW51-F1
#
_entry.id   AF-A0A9Q0BW51-F1
#
_cell.length_a   1.000
_cell.length_b   1.000
_cell.length_c   1.000
_cell.angle_alpha   90.00
_cell.angle_beta   90.00
_cell.angle_gamma   90.00
#
_symmetry.space_group_name_H-M   'P 1'
#
loop_
_entity.id
_entity.type
_entity.pdbx_description
1 polymer ?
#
loop_
_entity_poly.entity_id
_entity_poly.type
_entity_poly.pdbx_seq_one_letter_code
_entity_poly.pdbx_strand_id
1 'polypeptide(L)'
;MPSSTKKDKSRTFMVGSSDSETDNEDLALIHLVLRKLTIKDQTLLHRHFEKIPDAFSSLWRDQHERLDLGQMQWKLHGSNLLMFLQDMCTEFRSVHLRSEQLQEELNILEQAGIERLVHVTDCEISWNHSLSNRNKNIPQWPFHALPKLLSNLIHLEIFASVQACFIDRFKKLESLKIYEEISSPALEAILSSDMPLMQLHLLGNPSHQLLGISNCKLLRNLLVNLQTFISNSSDIFQLPELLVLRLTQLEELELKATVKALSRVIQQKGSQLKSFQLNCNFMAHAKYLTQMKLNHCLCLDELELVDCKFENQDMSKLCLPVSQSYTMFCYCPDLIDDQLLDFVKASPNLKELVLIECPNLTEGLLHNVVKVRRSGKKQTPLLIRVKDCQNIWDSYKRNVRFLLYFLYWFSNGFCLLVGKPLDPKTICR
;
A
#
# COMPACT_ATOMS: atom_id res chain seq x y z
N MET A 1 23.11 -56.28 -6.20
CA MET A 1 21.73 -55.76 -6.06
C MET A 1 21.78 -54.24 -6.19
N PRO A 2 20.98 -53.63 -7.07
CA PRO A 2 21.05 -52.19 -7.40
C PRO A 2 19.98 -51.34 -6.69
N SER A 3 20.04 -50.03 -6.97
CA SER A 3 19.08 -48.93 -6.72
C SER A 3 19.44 -48.01 -5.54
N SER A 4 19.42 -46.67 -5.65
CA SER A 4 18.69 -45.81 -6.60
C SER A 4 19.43 -44.50 -6.88
N THR A 5 19.69 -44.25 -8.17
CA THR A 5 20.02 -42.94 -8.73
C THR A 5 18.72 -42.15 -8.93
N LYS A 6 18.56 -41.01 -8.25
CA LYS A 6 17.54 -40.01 -8.60
C LYS A 6 18.03 -39.21 -9.79
N LYS A 7 17.42 -39.47 -10.94
CA LYS A 7 17.54 -38.67 -12.17
C LYS A 7 17.06 -37.25 -11.92
N ASP A 8 17.96 -36.29 -12.09
CA ASP A 8 17.64 -34.91 -12.43
C ASP A 8 16.81 -34.90 -13.71
N LYS A 9 15.60 -34.33 -13.63
CA LYS A 9 14.82 -33.94 -14.80
C LYS A 9 15.13 -32.49 -15.11
N SER A 10 16.16 -32.26 -15.91
CA SER A 10 16.25 -31.06 -16.73
C SER A 10 15.06 -31.06 -17.69
N ARG A 11 14.09 -30.17 -17.46
CA ARG A 11 13.10 -29.81 -18.48
C ARG A 11 13.80 -28.86 -19.44
N THR A 12 14.45 -29.43 -20.44
CA THR A 12 14.78 -28.75 -21.69
C THR A 12 13.47 -28.30 -22.33
N PHE A 13 13.30 -26.99 -22.47
CA PHE A 13 12.22 -26.41 -23.26
C PHE A 13 12.41 -26.82 -24.72
N MET A 14 11.58 -27.74 -25.20
CA MET A 14 11.47 -28.03 -26.62
C MET A 14 10.69 -26.91 -27.28
N VAL A 15 11.37 -26.17 -28.17
CA VAL A 15 10.76 -25.29 -29.16
C VAL A 15 10.05 -26.20 -30.17
N GLY A 16 8.72 -26.29 -30.06
CA GLY A 16 7.86 -26.97 -31.02
C GLY A 16 7.04 -25.94 -31.77
N SER A 17 7.35 -25.73 -33.06
CA SER A 17 6.48 -25.05 -34.01
C SER A 17 5.28 -25.93 -34.31
N SER A 18 4.05 -25.47 -34.05
CA SER A 18 2.83 -26.11 -34.55
C SER A 18 1.67 -25.12 -34.52
N ASP A 19 1.68 -24.17 -35.46
CA ASP A 19 0.57 -23.21 -35.63
C ASP A 19 -0.72 -23.90 -36.15
N SER A 20 -0.66 -25.14 -36.64
CA SER A 20 -1.80 -25.83 -37.27
C SER A 20 -2.68 -26.68 -36.34
N GLU A 21 -2.18 -27.05 -35.15
CA GLU A 21 -2.98 -27.78 -34.15
C GLU A 21 -3.81 -26.85 -33.27
N THR A 22 -3.31 -25.63 -33.01
CA THR A 22 -4.00 -24.59 -32.24
C THR A 22 -5.25 -24.05 -32.94
N ASP A 23 -5.22 -23.88 -34.26
CA ASP A 23 -6.37 -23.38 -35.04
C ASP A 23 -7.61 -24.30 -34.94
N ASN A 24 -7.40 -25.62 -34.85
CA ASN A 24 -8.46 -26.59 -34.67
C ASN A 24 -9.07 -26.55 -33.26
N GLU A 25 -8.26 -26.25 -32.24
CA GLU A 25 -8.72 -26.11 -30.85
C GLU A 25 -9.49 -24.79 -30.63
N ASP A 26 -9.04 -23.70 -31.24
CA ASP A 26 -9.70 -22.39 -31.18
C ASP A 26 -11.07 -22.43 -31.88
N LEU A 27 -11.17 -23.07 -33.05
CA LEU A 27 -12.45 -23.33 -33.71
C LEU A 27 -13.39 -24.20 -32.86
N ALA A 28 -12.85 -25.20 -32.16
CA ALA A 28 -13.64 -26.03 -31.26
C ALA A 28 -14.17 -25.23 -30.05
N LEU A 29 -13.38 -24.31 -29.50
CA LEU A 29 -13.79 -23.40 -28.42
C LEU A 29 -14.87 -22.42 -28.89
N ILE A 30 -14.72 -21.84 -30.08
CA ILE A 30 -15.74 -20.99 -30.69
C ILE A 30 -17.05 -21.78 -30.87
N HIS A 31 -16.99 -23.01 -31.40
CA HIS A 31 -18.16 -23.86 -31.52
C HIS A 31 -18.79 -24.22 -30.16
N LEU A 32 -17.99 -24.39 -29.11
CA LEU A 32 -18.47 -24.64 -27.75
C LEU A 32 -19.22 -23.42 -27.19
N VAL A 33 -18.70 -22.21 -27.42
CA VAL A 33 -19.36 -20.95 -27.02
C VAL A 33 -20.64 -20.76 -27.81
N LEU A 34 -20.61 -20.95 -29.13
CA LEU A 34 -21.79 -20.84 -30.00
C LEU A 34 -22.90 -21.81 -29.57
N ARG A 35 -22.56 -23.05 -29.20
CA ARG A 35 -23.54 -24.05 -28.69
C ARG A 35 -24.22 -23.64 -27.38
N LYS A 36 -23.62 -22.78 -26.57
CA LYS A 36 -24.23 -22.26 -25.33
C LYS A 36 -25.22 -21.12 -25.57
N LEU A 37 -25.22 -20.54 -26.76
CA LEU A 37 -26.10 -19.46 -27.15
C LEU A 37 -27.40 -20.00 -27.75
N THR A 38 -28.51 -19.30 -27.53
CA THR A 38 -29.77 -19.69 -28.17
C THR A 38 -29.69 -19.48 -29.68
N ILE A 39 -30.55 -20.17 -30.46
CA ILE A 39 -30.63 -19.98 -31.92
C ILE A 39 -30.85 -18.49 -32.27
N LYS A 40 -31.63 -17.77 -31.46
CA LYS A 40 -31.88 -16.34 -31.63
C LYS A 40 -30.60 -15.52 -31.46
N ASP A 41 -29.79 -15.82 -30.45
CA ASP A 41 -28.54 -15.11 -30.15
C ASP A 41 -27.45 -15.42 -31.19
N GLN A 42 -27.35 -16.67 -31.65
CA GLN A 42 -26.45 -17.05 -32.75
C GLN A 42 -26.80 -16.30 -34.04
N THR A 43 -28.09 -16.15 -34.35
CA THR A 43 -28.55 -15.39 -35.52
C THR A 43 -28.23 -13.90 -35.38
N LEU A 44 -28.33 -13.36 -34.16
CA LEU A 44 -27.97 -11.97 -33.82
C LEU A 44 -26.46 -11.72 -33.97
N LEU A 45 -25.62 -12.63 -33.44
CA LEU A 45 -24.17 -12.60 -33.62
C LEU A 45 -23.78 -12.68 -35.10
N HIS A 46 -24.39 -13.58 -35.87
CA HIS A 46 -24.14 -13.66 -37.31
C HIS A 46 -24.56 -12.39 -38.06
N ARG A 47 -25.63 -11.70 -37.64
CA ARG A 47 -26.05 -10.41 -38.24
C ARG A 47 -25.14 -9.24 -37.90
N HIS A 48 -24.41 -9.33 -36.79
CA HIS A 48 -23.52 -8.26 -36.32
C HIS A 48 -22.08 -8.75 -36.18
N PHE A 49 -21.68 -9.73 -36.99
CA PHE A 49 -20.37 -10.36 -36.85
C PHE A 49 -19.21 -9.36 -36.99
N GLU A 50 -19.41 -8.33 -37.83
CA GLU A 50 -18.45 -7.23 -38.02
C GLU A 50 -18.22 -6.40 -36.75
N LYS A 51 -19.18 -6.38 -35.81
CA LYS A 51 -19.07 -5.65 -34.54
C LYS A 51 -18.49 -6.48 -33.40
N ILE A 52 -18.34 -7.79 -33.61
CA ILE A 52 -17.84 -8.72 -32.60
C ILE A 52 -16.39 -8.39 -32.20
N PRO A 53 -15.45 -8.13 -33.13
CA PRO A 53 -14.08 -7.75 -32.76
C PRO A 53 -14.04 -6.52 -31.87
N ASP A 54 -14.73 -5.44 -32.27
CA ASP A 54 -14.79 -4.20 -31.48
C ASP A 54 -15.38 -4.42 -30.07
N ALA A 55 -16.44 -5.25 -29.97
CA ALA A 55 -17.04 -5.59 -28.68
C ALA A 55 -16.09 -6.40 -27.79
N PHE A 56 -15.34 -7.35 -28.35
CA PHE A 56 -14.32 -8.09 -27.60
C PHE A 56 -13.12 -7.23 -27.23
N SER A 57 -12.65 -6.35 -28.13
CA SER A 57 -11.60 -5.39 -27.83
C SER A 57 -12.03 -4.45 -26.70
N SER A 58 -13.27 -3.95 -26.73
CA SER A 58 -13.83 -3.15 -25.63
C SER A 58 -13.85 -3.94 -24.32
N LEU A 59 -14.34 -5.18 -24.35
CA LEU A 59 -14.37 -6.05 -23.17
C LEU A 59 -12.95 -6.33 -22.64
N TRP A 60 -11.97 -6.51 -23.52
CA TRP A 60 -10.59 -6.74 -23.14
C TRP A 60 -9.94 -5.50 -22.53
N ARG A 61 -10.20 -4.30 -23.08
CA ARG A 61 -9.78 -3.04 -22.48
C ARG A 61 -10.30 -2.91 -21.06
N ASP A 62 -11.60 -3.17 -20.86
CA ASP A 62 -12.23 -3.10 -19.54
C ASP A 62 -11.64 -4.11 -18.55
N GLN A 63 -11.14 -5.25 -19.03
CA GLN A 63 -10.63 -6.34 -18.18
C GLN A 63 -9.10 -6.32 -17.98
N HIS A 64 -8.35 -5.64 -18.84
CA HIS A 64 -6.88 -5.72 -18.89
C HIS A 64 -6.22 -4.34 -18.99
N GLU A 65 -6.66 -3.38 -18.18
CA GLU A 65 -5.96 -2.08 -18.03
C GLU A 65 -4.51 -2.23 -17.50
N ARG A 66 -4.23 -3.36 -16.84
CA ARG A 66 -2.92 -3.74 -16.31
C ARG A 66 -2.27 -4.82 -17.17
N LEU A 67 -1.10 -4.51 -17.72
CA LEU A 67 -0.24 -5.50 -18.38
C LEU A 67 0.45 -6.36 -17.30
N ASP A 68 0.14 -7.66 -17.28
CA ASP A 68 0.79 -8.65 -16.44
C ASP A 68 1.14 -9.87 -17.30
N LEU A 69 2.40 -9.91 -17.77
CA LEU A 69 2.89 -10.97 -18.64
C LEU A 69 2.86 -12.33 -17.94
N GLY A 70 3.00 -12.37 -16.61
CA GLY A 70 2.88 -13.59 -15.85
C GLY A 70 1.51 -14.22 -15.99
N GLN A 71 0.44 -13.44 -15.83
CA GLN A 71 -0.92 -13.92 -16.02
C GLN A 71 -1.26 -14.19 -17.49
N MET A 72 -0.79 -13.33 -18.39
CA MET A 72 -1.10 -13.45 -19.83
C MET A 72 -0.46 -14.68 -20.45
N GLN A 73 0.78 -15.02 -20.08
CA GLN A 73 1.45 -16.22 -20.57
C GLN A 73 0.73 -17.52 -20.21
N TRP A 74 -0.11 -17.57 -19.16
CA TRP A 74 -0.95 -18.74 -18.89
C TRP A 74 -2.13 -18.88 -19.85
N LYS A 75 -2.56 -17.77 -20.46
CA LYS A 75 -3.75 -17.70 -21.32
C LYS A 75 -3.39 -17.69 -22.81
N LEU A 76 -2.32 -16.98 -23.16
CA LEU A 76 -1.87 -16.73 -24.53
C LEU A 76 -0.40 -17.12 -24.65
N HIS A 77 -0.07 -17.91 -25.67
CA HIS A 77 1.28 -18.41 -25.90
C HIS A 77 1.74 -18.06 -27.32
N GLY A 78 3.05 -17.92 -27.53
CA GLY A 78 3.63 -17.73 -28.86
C GLY A 78 3.08 -16.51 -29.61
N SER A 79 2.72 -16.72 -30.87
CA SER A 79 2.20 -15.68 -31.80
C SER A 79 0.96 -14.97 -31.27
N ASN A 80 0.04 -15.69 -30.62
CA ASN A 80 -1.20 -15.12 -30.06
C ASN A 80 -0.91 -14.08 -28.98
N LEU A 81 0.11 -14.30 -28.14
CA LEU A 81 0.54 -13.32 -27.14
C LEU A 81 1.13 -12.07 -27.81
N LEU A 82 1.96 -12.25 -28.85
CA LEU A 82 2.59 -11.13 -29.56
C LEU A 82 1.55 -10.24 -30.25
N MET A 83 0.58 -10.85 -30.96
CA MET A 83 -0.52 -10.12 -31.59
C MET A 83 -1.36 -9.36 -30.56
N PHE A 84 -1.72 -10.02 -29.46
CA PHE A 84 -2.46 -9.38 -28.38
C PHE A 84 -1.72 -8.17 -27.82
N LEU A 85 -0.41 -8.28 -27.59
CA LEU A 85 0.40 -7.18 -27.07
C LEU A 85 0.45 -6.01 -28.06
N GLN A 86 0.57 -6.29 -29.36
CA GLN A 86 0.55 -5.25 -30.40
C GLN A 86 -0.78 -4.50 -30.42
N ASP A 87 -1.90 -5.21 -30.35
CA ASP A 87 -3.24 -4.63 -30.37
C ASP A 87 -3.53 -3.81 -29.10
N MET A 88 -3.03 -4.25 -27.94
CA MET A 88 -3.35 -3.67 -26.64
C MET A 88 -2.31 -2.68 -26.11
N CYS A 89 -1.14 -2.53 -26.77
CA CYS A 89 -0.02 -1.73 -26.26
C CYS A 89 -0.37 -0.28 -25.92
N THR A 90 -1.37 0.30 -26.59
CA THR A 90 -1.83 1.68 -26.37
C THR A 90 -2.92 1.79 -25.29
N GLU A 91 -3.49 0.66 -24.86
CA GLU A 91 -4.61 0.63 -23.93
C GLU A 91 -4.15 0.43 -22.48
N PHE A 92 -2.95 -0.15 -22.27
CA PHE A 92 -2.40 -0.36 -20.93
C PHE A 92 -2.17 0.96 -20.19
N ARG A 93 -2.71 1.04 -18.97
CA ARG A 93 -2.53 2.16 -18.02
C ARG A 93 -1.55 1.83 -16.91
N SER A 94 -1.42 0.54 -16.58
CA SER A 94 -0.50 0.06 -15.57
C SER A 94 0.25 -1.18 -16.05
N VAL A 95 1.40 -1.45 -15.45
CA VAL A 95 2.20 -2.65 -15.72
C VAL A 95 2.65 -3.32 -14.43
N HIS A 96 2.59 -4.65 -14.44
CA HIS A 96 3.25 -5.50 -13.46
C HIS A 96 4.48 -6.14 -14.07
N LEU A 97 5.60 -6.06 -13.36
CA LEU A 97 6.83 -6.72 -13.76
C LEU A 97 7.33 -7.61 -12.64
N ARG A 98 7.85 -8.79 -12.98
CA ARG A 98 8.46 -9.70 -12.01
C ARG A 98 9.96 -9.54 -12.08
N SER A 99 10.57 -9.09 -10.98
CA SER A 99 11.99 -8.76 -10.96
C SER A 99 12.90 -9.94 -11.31
N GLU A 100 12.51 -11.19 -11.02
CA GLU A 100 13.27 -12.38 -11.43
C GLU A 100 13.20 -12.70 -12.93
N GLN A 101 12.14 -12.26 -13.60
CA GLN A 101 11.83 -12.56 -15.01
C GLN A 101 11.85 -11.31 -15.89
N LEU A 102 12.34 -10.19 -15.33
CA LEU A 102 12.27 -8.89 -15.98
C LEU A 102 12.94 -8.91 -17.35
N GLN A 103 14.07 -9.63 -17.51
CA GLN A 103 14.70 -9.74 -18.81
C GLN A 103 13.84 -10.50 -19.83
N GLU A 104 13.21 -11.61 -19.42
CA GLU A 104 12.34 -12.36 -20.31
C GLU A 104 11.10 -11.54 -20.68
N GLU A 105 10.53 -10.82 -19.72
CA GLU A 105 9.40 -9.91 -19.94
C GLU A 105 9.74 -8.79 -20.91
N LEU A 106 10.92 -8.17 -20.77
CA LEU A 106 11.41 -7.16 -21.72
C LEU A 106 11.64 -7.74 -23.11
N ASN A 107 12.20 -8.96 -23.22
CA ASN A 107 12.39 -9.63 -24.50
C ASN A 107 11.06 -9.90 -25.21
N ILE A 108 10.00 -10.25 -24.48
CA ILE A 108 8.67 -10.48 -25.06
C ILE A 108 8.10 -9.19 -25.63
N LEU A 109 8.25 -8.07 -24.91
CA LEU A 109 7.82 -6.76 -25.40
C LEU A 109 8.60 -6.35 -26.65
N GLU A 110 9.91 -6.58 -26.66
CA GLU A 110 10.76 -6.32 -27.83
C GLU A 110 10.37 -7.20 -29.03
N GLN A 111 10.09 -8.48 -28.82
CA GLN A 111 9.59 -9.40 -29.85
C GLN A 111 8.22 -8.98 -30.39
N ALA A 112 7.38 -8.37 -29.56
CA ALA A 112 6.12 -7.78 -29.98
C ALA A 112 6.29 -6.43 -30.72
N GLY A 113 7.52 -5.90 -30.82
CA GLY A 113 7.81 -4.59 -31.43
C GLY A 113 7.45 -3.41 -30.52
N ILE A 114 7.28 -3.64 -29.21
CA ILE A 114 6.91 -2.62 -28.23
C ILE A 114 8.19 -2.01 -27.65
N GLU A 115 8.57 -0.85 -28.16
CA GLU A 115 9.69 -0.09 -27.60
C GLU A 115 9.29 0.78 -26.39
N ARG A 116 8.02 1.20 -26.33
CA ARG A 116 7.50 2.15 -25.34
C ARG A 116 6.05 1.85 -25.02
N LEU A 117 5.70 1.90 -23.74
CA LEU A 117 4.34 1.86 -23.23
C LEU A 117 3.91 3.28 -22.86
N VAL A 118 3.50 4.06 -23.86
CA VAL A 118 3.32 5.52 -23.74
C VAL A 118 2.17 5.88 -22.78
N HIS A 119 1.18 5.02 -22.63
CA HIS A 119 -0.01 5.28 -21.81
C HIS A 119 0.08 4.75 -20.39
N VAL A 120 1.17 4.06 -20.05
CA VAL A 120 1.40 3.51 -18.71
C VAL A 120 1.90 4.60 -17.78
N THR A 121 1.17 4.80 -16.69
CA THR A 121 1.48 5.74 -15.60
C THR A 121 1.88 5.04 -14.31
N ASP A 122 1.54 3.76 -14.16
CA ASP A 122 1.71 3.00 -12.93
C ASP A 122 2.52 1.73 -13.18
N CYS A 123 3.52 1.47 -12.34
CA CYS A 123 4.35 0.28 -12.44
C CYS A 123 4.53 -0.35 -11.06
N GLU A 124 4.26 -1.65 -10.99
CA GLU A 124 4.53 -2.46 -9.81
C GLU A 124 5.55 -3.54 -10.16
N ILE A 125 6.70 -3.51 -9.50
CA ILE A 125 7.75 -4.52 -9.63
C ILE A 125 7.68 -5.45 -8.43
N SER A 126 7.29 -6.70 -8.65
CA SER A 126 7.25 -7.72 -7.59
C SER A 126 8.49 -8.59 -7.57
N TRP A 127 8.72 -9.22 -6.42
CA TRP A 127 9.66 -10.31 -6.25
C TRP A 127 8.93 -11.51 -5.65
N ASN A 128 9.06 -12.70 -6.26
CA ASN A 128 8.49 -13.89 -5.66
C ASN A 128 9.34 -14.32 -4.46
N HIS A 129 8.86 -13.97 -3.27
CA HIS A 129 9.34 -14.50 -2.00
C HIS A 129 9.03 -15.99 -1.85
N SER A 130 9.71 -16.85 -2.61
CA SER A 130 9.98 -18.19 -2.10
C SER A 130 10.99 -18.02 -0.96
N LEU A 131 10.57 -18.36 0.26
CA LEU A 131 11.33 -18.22 1.51
C LEU A 131 12.75 -18.85 1.46
N SER A 132 13.06 -19.64 0.44
CA SER A 132 14.34 -20.29 0.20
C SER A 132 15.39 -19.47 -0.55
N ASN A 133 15.09 -18.26 -1.07
CA ASN A 133 15.98 -17.55 -2.01
C ASN A 133 16.35 -16.10 -1.60
N ARG A 134 16.38 -15.79 -0.30
CA ARG A 134 16.82 -14.45 0.20
C ARG A 134 18.26 -14.05 -0.17
N ASN A 135 19.06 -14.96 -0.74
CA ASN A 135 20.49 -14.75 -1.04
C ASN A 135 20.82 -14.71 -2.53
N LYS A 136 19.85 -14.63 -3.44
CA LYS A 136 20.16 -14.50 -4.87
C LYS A 136 20.25 -13.03 -5.27
N ASN A 137 21.45 -12.57 -5.58
CA ASN A 137 21.68 -11.30 -6.26
C ASN A 137 20.92 -11.31 -7.59
N ILE A 138 19.85 -10.54 -7.64
CA ILE A 138 19.06 -10.34 -8.85
C ILE A 138 19.90 -9.51 -9.83
N PRO A 139 19.95 -9.85 -11.11
CA PRO A 139 20.56 -8.98 -12.09
C PRO A 139 19.80 -7.64 -12.11
N GLN A 140 20.49 -6.56 -11.77
CA GLN A 140 19.89 -5.21 -11.69
C GLN A 140 19.93 -4.47 -13.04
N TRP A 141 20.69 -4.98 -14.01
CA TRP A 141 20.85 -4.35 -15.31
C TRP A 141 19.56 -4.24 -16.15
N PRO A 142 18.57 -5.17 -16.10
CA PRO A 142 17.34 -5.04 -16.87
C PRO A 142 16.51 -3.82 -16.45
N PHE A 143 16.64 -3.35 -15.20
CA PHE A 143 15.94 -2.16 -14.71
C PHE A 143 16.33 -0.88 -15.46
N HIS A 144 17.53 -0.82 -16.07
CA HIS A 144 17.95 0.35 -16.85
C HIS A 144 17.15 0.55 -18.14
N ALA A 145 16.43 -0.47 -18.62
CA ALA A 145 15.55 -0.34 -19.78
C ALA A 145 14.21 0.35 -19.41
N LEU A 146 13.80 0.28 -18.14
CA LEU A 146 12.48 0.75 -17.69
C LEU A 146 12.24 2.23 -17.95
N PRO A 147 13.19 3.15 -17.74
CA PRO A 147 12.97 4.57 -18.06
C PRO A 147 12.66 4.84 -19.53
N LYS A 148 13.22 4.04 -20.45
CA LYS A 148 12.90 4.15 -21.89
C LYS A 148 11.50 3.61 -22.17
N LEU A 149 11.20 2.42 -21.65
CA LEU A 149 9.94 1.73 -21.86
C LEU A 149 8.76 2.50 -21.24
N LEU A 150 8.90 2.96 -20.00
CA LEU A 150 7.88 3.58 -19.17
C LEU A 150 8.12 5.10 -19.03
N SER A 151 8.33 5.77 -20.15
CA SER A 151 8.71 7.19 -20.18
C SER A 151 7.70 8.17 -19.55
N ASN A 152 6.46 7.74 -19.32
CA ASN A 152 5.39 8.55 -18.72
C ASN A 152 5.02 8.10 -17.29
N LEU A 153 5.89 7.33 -16.65
CA LEU A 153 5.63 6.79 -15.32
C LEU A 153 5.47 7.89 -14.27
N ILE A 154 4.38 7.81 -13.51
CA ILE A 154 3.99 8.71 -12.42
C ILE A 154 4.12 7.99 -11.07
N HIS A 155 3.73 6.71 -11.01
CA HIS A 155 3.72 5.90 -9.79
C HIS A 155 4.59 4.65 -9.96
N LEU A 156 5.54 4.44 -9.04
CA LEU A 156 6.41 3.28 -9.02
C LEU A 156 6.39 2.62 -7.64
N GLU A 157 6.00 1.34 -7.60
CA GLU A 157 6.09 0.49 -6.41
C GLU A 157 7.06 -0.67 -6.65
N ILE A 158 8.00 -0.88 -5.74
CA ILE A 158 9.05 -1.90 -5.89
C ILE A 158 9.12 -2.77 -4.63
N PHE A 159 8.82 -4.06 -4.79
CA PHE A 159 8.89 -5.09 -3.75
C PHE A 159 10.18 -5.92 -3.89
N ALA A 160 11.28 -5.28 -4.26
CA ALA A 160 12.59 -5.90 -4.50
C ALA A 160 13.71 -4.92 -4.11
N SER A 161 14.86 -5.43 -3.68
CA SER A 161 16.04 -4.61 -3.41
C SER A 161 16.52 -3.86 -4.64
N VAL A 162 16.79 -2.56 -4.48
CA VAL A 162 17.23 -1.64 -5.53
C VAL A 162 18.70 -1.29 -5.33
N GLN A 163 19.56 -1.69 -6.26
CA GLN A 163 20.98 -1.34 -6.23
C GLN A 163 21.39 -0.43 -7.38
N ALA A 164 20.67 -0.47 -8.51
CA ALA A 164 20.99 0.29 -9.71
C ALA A 164 20.40 1.71 -9.72
N CYS A 165 21.15 2.65 -10.28
CA CYS A 165 20.68 4.02 -10.56
C CYS A 165 19.93 4.07 -11.89
N PHE A 166 18.62 3.85 -11.83
CA PHE A 166 17.73 4.00 -13.00
C PHE A 166 16.52 4.89 -12.70
N ILE A 167 16.11 5.00 -11.43
CA ILE A 167 14.89 5.68 -11.02
C ILE A 167 14.99 7.19 -11.30
N ASP A 168 16.17 7.78 -11.15
CA ASP A 168 16.51 9.19 -11.45
C ASP A 168 16.22 9.63 -12.90
N ARG A 169 16.02 8.65 -13.80
CA ARG A 169 15.71 8.89 -15.20
C ARG A 169 14.21 9.09 -15.47
N PHE A 170 13.32 8.80 -14.52
CA PHE A 170 11.87 8.99 -14.68
C PHE A 170 11.46 10.45 -14.45
N LYS A 171 11.41 11.25 -15.53
CA LYS A 171 11.17 12.70 -15.44
C LYS A 171 9.77 13.12 -14.95
N LYS A 172 8.81 12.20 -14.88
CA LYS A 172 7.42 12.46 -14.45
C LYS A 172 7.06 11.75 -13.15
N LEU A 173 8.02 11.14 -12.46
CA LEU A 173 7.75 10.34 -11.28
C LEU A 173 7.31 11.24 -10.12
N GLU A 174 6.08 11.04 -9.64
CA GLU A 174 5.49 11.77 -8.52
C GLU A 174 5.44 10.91 -7.25
N SER A 175 5.33 9.59 -7.38
CA SER A 175 5.25 8.67 -6.23
C SER A 175 6.21 7.50 -6.38
N LEU A 176 7.07 7.33 -5.38
CA LEU A 176 7.98 6.20 -5.27
C LEU A 176 7.77 5.47 -3.95
N LYS A 177 7.53 4.16 -4.02
CA LYS A 177 7.50 3.28 -2.85
C LYS A 177 8.45 2.11 -3.03
N ILE A 178 9.32 1.91 -2.05
CA ILE A 178 10.30 0.83 -2.01
C ILE A 178 10.08 0.05 -0.73
N TYR A 179 9.74 -1.23 -0.87
CA TYR A 179 9.39 -2.11 0.25
C TYR A 179 10.60 -2.90 0.81
N GLU A 180 11.66 -3.05 0.02
CA GLU A 180 12.92 -3.67 0.46
C GLU A 180 14.04 -2.62 0.56
N GLU A 181 15.31 -3.05 0.45
CA GLU A 181 16.47 -2.17 0.62
C GLU A 181 16.78 -1.35 -0.64
N ILE A 182 17.21 -0.10 -0.47
CA ILE A 182 17.80 0.71 -1.55
C ILE A 182 19.25 1.06 -1.23
N SER A 183 20.13 0.95 -2.22
CA SER A 183 21.54 1.34 -2.11
C SER A 183 21.68 2.87 -1.97
N SER A 184 22.66 3.32 -1.19
CA SER A 184 22.92 4.76 -1.01
C SER A 184 23.15 5.51 -2.33
N PRO A 185 23.92 4.99 -3.32
CA PRO A 185 24.10 5.67 -4.60
C PRO A 185 22.79 5.84 -5.39
N ALA A 186 21.90 4.83 -5.37
CA ALA A 186 20.62 4.92 -6.05
C ALA A 186 19.71 5.96 -5.39
N LEU A 187 19.70 5.99 -4.05
CA LEU A 187 18.94 6.99 -3.29
C LEU A 187 19.47 8.41 -3.49
N GLU A 188 20.78 8.60 -3.46
CA GLU A 188 21.41 9.90 -3.72
C GLU A 188 21.09 10.41 -5.14
N ALA A 189 21.10 9.53 -6.14
CA ALA A 189 20.70 9.87 -7.50
C ALA A 189 19.23 10.31 -7.58
N ILE A 190 18.33 9.66 -6.83
CA ILE A 190 16.91 10.05 -6.74
C ILE A 190 16.77 11.44 -6.11
N LEU A 191 17.40 11.67 -4.96
CA LEU A 191 17.28 12.92 -4.21
C LEU A 191 17.96 14.11 -4.90
N SER A 192 18.96 13.83 -5.74
CA SER A 192 19.67 14.85 -6.55
C SER A 192 19.00 15.14 -7.89
N SER A 193 17.94 14.43 -8.23
CA SER A 193 17.24 14.59 -9.51
C SER A 193 16.16 15.67 -9.47
N ASP A 194 15.87 16.27 -10.62
CA ASP A 194 14.77 17.25 -10.79
C ASP A 194 13.39 16.58 -10.95
N MET A 195 13.20 15.36 -10.44
CA MET A 195 11.91 14.67 -10.54
C MET A 195 10.84 15.40 -9.73
N PRO A 196 9.58 15.44 -10.19
CA PRO A 196 8.48 16.09 -9.47
C PRO A 196 7.96 15.25 -8.29
N LEU A 197 8.87 14.68 -7.50
CA LEU A 197 8.57 13.70 -6.47
C LEU A 197 7.71 14.33 -5.36
N MET A 198 6.47 13.87 -5.23
CA MET A 198 5.51 14.29 -4.21
C MET A 198 5.42 13.28 -3.04
N GLN A 199 5.74 12.02 -3.30
CA GLN A 199 5.68 10.94 -2.32
C GLN A 199 6.92 10.05 -2.38
N LEU A 200 7.54 9.82 -1.22
CA LEU A 200 8.67 8.92 -1.05
C LEU A 200 8.43 8.01 0.17
N HIS A 201 8.24 6.72 -0.09
CA HIS A 201 8.08 5.70 0.95
C HIS A 201 9.24 4.72 0.89
N LEU A 202 10.01 4.64 1.98
CA LEU A 202 11.10 3.70 2.19
C LEU A 202 10.71 2.79 3.38
N LEU A 203 10.11 1.64 3.07
CA LEU A 203 9.68 0.68 4.09
C LEU A 203 10.77 -0.35 4.44
N GLY A 204 11.85 -0.36 3.66
CA GLY A 204 13.02 -1.21 3.92
C GLY A 204 13.60 -1.01 5.32
N ASN A 205 14.21 -2.08 5.82
CA ASN A 205 14.76 -2.09 7.16
C ASN A 205 15.99 -1.18 7.41
N PRO A 206 16.94 -1.00 6.46
CA PRO A 206 18.17 -0.30 6.78
C PRO A 206 17.94 1.20 7.00
N SER A 207 18.79 1.80 7.85
CA SER A 207 18.84 3.25 7.97
C SER A 207 19.45 3.85 6.71
N HIS A 208 18.80 4.87 6.16
CA HIS A 208 19.26 5.57 4.96
C HIS A 208 19.80 6.96 5.29
N GLN A 209 20.81 7.40 4.54
CA GLN A 209 21.19 8.80 4.50
C GLN A 209 20.36 9.49 3.41
N LEU A 210 19.61 10.52 3.79
CA LEU A 210 18.72 11.29 2.92
C LEU A 210 19.37 12.63 2.55
N LEU A 211 20.66 12.60 2.24
CA LEU A 211 21.42 13.80 1.88
C LEU A 211 20.77 14.45 0.66
N GLY A 212 20.40 15.72 0.79
CA GLY A 212 19.77 16.48 -0.28
C GLY A 212 18.26 16.28 -0.42
N ILE A 213 17.58 15.59 0.51
CA ILE A 213 16.11 15.49 0.48
C ILE A 213 15.42 16.86 0.52
N SER A 214 16.06 17.88 1.10
CA SER A 214 15.59 19.25 1.09
C SER A 214 15.45 19.85 -0.33
N ASN A 215 16.12 19.27 -1.33
CA ASN A 215 15.99 19.66 -2.74
C ASN A 215 14.66 19.20 -3.35
N CYS A 216 13.99 18.20 -2.77
CA CYS A 216 12.70 17.70 -3.23
C CYS A 216 11.57 18.67 -2.84
N LYS A 217 11.48 19.81 -3.52
CA LYS A 217 10.57 20.92 -3.19
C LYS A 217 9.08 20.56 -3.23
N LEU A 218 8.71 19.53 -3.98
CA LEU A 218 7.32 19.07 -4.11
C LEU A 218 6.97 17.93 -3.15
N LEU A 219 7.93 17.45 -2.35
CA LEU A 219 7.73 16.29 -1.48
C LEU A 219 6.76 16.63 -0.35
N ARG A 220 5.59 15.98 -0.39
CA ARG A 220 4.48 16.18 0.54
C ARG A 220 4.30 15.00 1.49
N ASN A 221 4.65 13.79 1.06
CA ASN A 221 4.41 12.55 1.80
C ASN A 221 5.72 11.77 1.96
N LEU A 222 6.17 11.65 3.21
CA LEU A 222 7.38 10.94 3.57
C LEU A 222 7.03 9.79 4.54
N LEU A 223 7.40 8.57 4.15
CA LEU A 223 7.41 7.41 5.03
C LEU A 223 8.82 6.86 5.10
N VAL A 224 9.39 6.83 6.30
CA VAL A 224 10.74 6.31 6.57
C VAL A 224 10.78 5.66 7.94
N ASN A 225 11.80 4.83 8.18
CA ASN A 225 12.06 4.38 9.53
C ASN A 225 12.58 5.51 10.44
N LEU A 226 12.40 5.35 11.74
CA LEU A 226 12.68 6.36 12.75
C LEU A 226 14.17 6.71 12.83
N GLN A 227 15.07 5.73 12.64
CA GLN A 227 16.51 5.97 12.62
C GLN A 227 16.92 6.87 11.44
N THR A 228 16.40 6.58 10.24
CA THR A 228 16.58 7.42 9.04
C THR A 228 16.08 8.83 9.30
N PHE A 229 14.92 8.98 9.93
CA PHE A 229 14.39 10.30 10.27
C PHE A 229 15.30 11.07 11.23
N ILE A 230 15.81 10.45 12.30
CA ILE A 230 16.68 11.11 13.28
C ILE A 230 17.96 11.60 12.61
N SER A 231 18.61 10.72 11.85
CA SER A 231 19.88 11.00 11.16
C SER A 231 19.77 12.12 10.13
N ASN A 232 18.57 12.36 9.57
CA ASN A 232 18.34 13.34 8.50
C ASN A 232 17.36 14.45 8.90
N SER A 233 17.10 14.60 10.20
CA SER A 233 16.05 15.50 10.70
C SER A 233 16.25 16.95 10.23
N SER A 234 17.51 17.42 10.15
CA SER A 234 17.86 18.76 9.66
C SER A 234 17.33 19.08 8.27
N ASP A 235 17.38 18.10 7.37
CA ASP A 235 17.04 18.27 5.96
C ASP A 235 15.54 18.05 5.75
N ILE A 236 14.95 17.11 6.49
CA ILE A 236 13.49 16.90 6.53
C ILE A 236 12.77 18.16 7.03
N PHE A 237 13.34 18.90 8.00
CA PHE A 237 12.79 20.19 8.43
C PHE A 237 12.70 21.23 7.30
N GLN A 238 13.60 21.16 6.32
CA GLN A 238 13.69 22.13 5.23
C GLN A 238 12.70 21.84 4.10
N LEU A 239 12.03 20.68 4.10
CA LEU A 239 11.01 20.34 3.12
C LEU A 239 9.85 21.35 3.19
N PRO A 240 9.61 22.17 2.15
CA PRO A 240 8.64 23.26 2.25
C PRO A 240 7.21 22.72 2.36
N GLU A 241 6.88 21.73 1.56
CA GLU A 241 5.51 21.22 1.35
C GLU A 241 5.19 19.94 2.16
N LEU A 242 5.97 19.60 3.20
CA LEU A 242 5.72 18.36 3.96
C LEU A 242 4.35 18.41 4.66
N LEU A 243 3.43 17.53 4.27
CA LEU A 243 2.06 17.41 4.80
C LEU A 243 1.83 16.11 5.55
N VAL A 244 2.50 15.03 5.15
CA VAL A 244 2.33 13.69 5.70
C VAL A 244 3.70 13.16 6.14
N LEU A 245 3.82 12.83 7.41
CA LEU A 245 5.02 12.22 7.99
C LEU A 245 4.65 10.93 8.71
N ARG A 246 5.17 9.81 8.19
CA ARG A 246 4.92 8.48 8.74
C ARG A 246 6.23 7.84 9.14
N LEU A 247 6.34 7.46 10.41
CA LEU A 247 7.56 6.95 11.00
C LEU A 247 7.35 5.52 11.49
N THR A 248 8.00 4.58 10.80
CA THR A 248 8.05 3.17 11.20
C THR A 248 9.26 2.94 12.12
N GLN A 249 9.26 1.91 12.96
CA GLN A 249 10.38 1.65 13.85
C GLN A 249 11.14 0.40 13.45
N LEU A 250 12.48 0.52 13.47
CA LEU A 250 13.44 -0.57 13.67
C LEU A 250 14.58 -0.06 14.58
N GLU A 251 15.02 -0.95 15.49
CA GLU A 251 16.18 -0.85 16.39
C GLU A 251 16.09 0.07 17.63
N GLU A 252 17.03 -0.15 18.55
CA GLU A 252 17.19 0.58 19.82
C GLU A 252 17.74 1.98 19.57
N LEU A 253 17.00 3.01 20.01
CA LEU A 253 17.31 4.41 19.71
C LEU A 253 17.65 5.20 20.97
N GLU A 254 18.44 6.27 20.78
CA GLU A 254 18.63 7.26 21.83
C GLU A 254 17.33 8.08 22.03
N LEU A 255 16.56 7.71 23.05
CA LEU A 255 15.24 8.27 23.34
C LEU A 255 15.22 9.79 23.45
N LYS A 256 16.22 10.40 24.11
CA LYS A 256 16.29 11.86 24.29
C LYS A 256 16.48 12.60 22.98
N ALA A 257 17.41 12.14 22.14
CA ALA A 257 17.66 12.72 20.82
C ALA A 257 16.43 12.57 19.92
N THR A 258 15.80 11.40 19.96
CA THR A 258 14.59 11.07 19.19
C THR A 258 13.43 12.02 19.52
N VAL A 259 13.08 12.13 20.81
CA VAL A 259 11.99 13.02 21.26
C VAL A 259 12.29 14.47 20.89
N LYS A 260 13.55 14.92 21.06
CA LYS A 260 13.96 16.28 20.67
C LYS A 260 13.79 16.53 19.17
N ALA A 261 14.16 15.57 18.32
CA ALA A 261 14.01 15.69 16.87
C ALA A 261 12.52 15.75 16.47
N LEU A 262 11.69 14.89 17.05
CA LEU A 262 10.24 14.88 16.82
C LEU A 262 9.58 16.18 17.28
N SER A 263 9.82 16.61 18.52
CA SER A 263 9.32 17.89 19.04
C SER A 263 9.68 19.07 18.13
N ARG A 264 10.89 19.05 17.53
CA ARG A 264 11.34 20.10 16.61
C ARG A 264 10.59 20.08 15.28
N VAL A 265 10.27 18.91 14.71
CA VAL A 265 9.43 18.83 13.48
C VAL A 265 8.07 19.42 13.80
N ILE A 266 7.46 18.94 14.88
CA ILE A 266 6.12 19.37 15.28
C ILE A 266 6.07 20.88 15.51
N GLN A 267 7.09 21.45 16.15
CA GLN A 267 7.17 22.89 16.36
C GLN A 267 7.27 23.69 15.05
N GLN A 268 8.03 23.20 14.06
CA GLN A 268 8.29 23.93 12.82
C GLN A 268 7.23 23.68 11.73
N LYS A 269 6.66 22.47 11.70
CA LYS A 269 5.77 21.96 10.64
C LYS A 269 4.36 21.63 11.13
N GLY A 270 4.08 21.67 12.43
CA GLY A 270 2.78 21.29 12.98
C GLY A 270 1.61 22.07 12.36
N SER A 271 1.82 23.35 12.02
CA SER A 271 0.79 24.18 11.38
C SER A 271 0.40 23.75 9.97
N GLN A 272 1.22 22.94 9.28
CA GLN A 272 0.94 22.44 7.93
C GLN A 272 0.72 20.92 7.87
N LEU A 273 1.22 20.16 8.84
CA LEU A 273 1.06 18.71 8.88
C LEU A 273 -0.43 18.33 8.94
N LYS A 274 -0.84 17.49 8.00
CA LYS A 274 -2.19 16.93 7.88
C LYS A 274 -2.28 15.51 8.41
N SER A 275 -1.22 14.72 8.29
CA SER A 275 -1.21 13.32 8.71
C SER A 275 0.10 12.98 9.40
N PHE A 276 0.00 12.36 10.57
CA PHE A 276 1.14 11.96 11.38
C PHE A 276 0.96 10.54 11.90
N GLN A 277 1.92 9.68 11.57
CA GLN A 277 2.01 8.32 12.09
C GLN A 277 3.32 8.12 12.82
N LEU A 278 3.24 7.53 14.02
CA LEU A 278 4.40 7.21 14.83
C LEU A 278 4.26 5.82 15.46
N ASN A 279 5.22 4.95 15.15
CA ASN A 279 5.47 3.79 16.00
C ASN A 279 6.19 4.23 17.28
N CYS A 280 5.57 3.94 18.42
CA CYS A 280 5.97 4.36 19.76
C CYS A 280 6.67 3.25 20.56
N ASN A 281 7.02 2.10 19.96
CA ASN A 281 7.62 0.96 20.66
C ASN A 281 8.95 1.32 21.35
N PHE A 282 9.69 2.32 20.83
CA PHE A 282 10.90 2.86 21.47
C PHE A 282 10.64 3.63 22.78
N MET A 283 9.38 4.00 23.06
CA MET A 283 9.02 4.70 24.28
C MET A 283 8.62 3.72 25.37
N ALA A 284 9.30 3.81 26.51
CA ALA A 284 8.88 3.09 27.71
C ALA A 284 7.66 3.73 28.39
N HIS A 285 7.42 5.04 28.20
CA HIS A 285 6.45 5.83 28.96
C HIS A 285 5.68 6.85 28.13
N ALA A 286 4.39 7.04 28.40
CA ALA A 286 3.54 8.01 27.69
C ALA A 286 3.99 9.48 27.82
N LYS A 287 4.75 9.81 28.88
CA LYS A 287 5.25 11.18 29.14
C LYS A 287 6.06 11.79 28.00
N TYR A 288 6.62 10.95 27.12
CA TYR A 288 7.37 11.42 25.95
C TYR A 288 6.45 12.01 24.88
N LEU A 289 5.19 11.56 24.78
CA LEU A 289 4.18 12.19 23.93
C LEU A 289 3.89 13.62 24.38
N THR A 290 3.78 13.86 25.70
CA THR A 290 3.62 15.20 26.26
C THR A 290 4.75 16.15 25.81
N GLN A 291 5.98 15.64 25.70
CA GLN A 291 7.14 16.43 25.27
C GLN A 291 7.12 16.77 23.78
N MET A 292 6.44 15.98 22.95
CA MET A 292 6.28 16.24 21.52
C MET A 292 5.32 17.39 21.22
N LYS A 293 4.36 17.65 22.12
CA LYS A 293 3.35 18.72 21.98
C LYS A 293 2.59 18.62 20.65
N LEU A 294 2.04 17.44 20.35
CA LEU A 294 1.29 17.18 19.12
C LEU A 294 0.02 18.06 18.99
N ASN A 295 -0.48 18.62 20.10
CA ASN A 295 -1.53 19.62 20.13
C ASN A 295 -1.17 20.92 19.37
N HIS A 296 0.09 21.15 19.03
CA HIS A 296 0.49 22.23 18.12
C HIS A 296 0.19 21.94 16.65
N CYS A 297 -0.17 20.71 16.29
CA CYS A 297 -0.55 20.34 14.93
C CYS A 297 -2.01 20.71 14.65
N LEU A 298 -2.28 22.01 14.48
CA LEU A 298 -3.64 22.55 14.34
C LEU A 298 -4.37 22.11 13.07
N CYS A 299 -3.61 21.73 12.04
CA CYS A 299 -4.14 21.27 10.74
C CYS A 299 -4.16 19.74 10.63
N LEU A 300 -3.82 19.02 11.71
CA LEU A 300 -3.78 17.57 11.69
C LEU A 300 -5.19 17.01 11.53
N ASP A 301 -5.37 16.22 10.48
CA ASP A 301 -6.61 15.54 10.12
C ASP A 301 -6.53 14.04 10.45
N GLU A 302 -5.33 13.45 10.34
CA GLU A 302 -5.06 12.04 10.62
C GLU A 302 -3.98 11.87 11.68
N LEU A 303 -4.27 11.09 12.72
CA LEU A 303 -3.31 10.68 13.74
C LEU A 303 -3.25 9.16 13.84
N GLU A 304 -2.05 8.59 13.76
CA GLU A 304 -1.85 7.15 13.94
C GLU A 304 -0.75 6.89 14.97
N LEU A 305 -1.12 6.26 16.09
CA LEU A 305 -0.16 5.84 17.12
C LEU A 305 -0.13 4.31 17.18
N VAL A 306 1.05 3.76 16.93
CA VAL A 306 1.31 2.31 16.94
C VAL A 306 2.19 1.97 18.13
N ASP A 307 1.97 0.84 18.80
CA ASP A 307 2.80 0.36 19.93
C ASP A 307 2.92 1.37 21.09
N CYS A 308 1.87 2.15 21.33
CA CYS A 308 1.89 3.17 22.38
C CYS A 308 1.51 2.59 23.75
N LYS A 309 2.29 2.94 24.78
CA LYS A 309 2.03 2.60 26.19
C LYS A 309 1.55 3.85 26.95
N PHE A 310 0.29 3.86 27.36
CA PHE A 310 -0.38 5.01 27.97
C PHE A 310 -0.25 5.06 29.50
N GLU A 311 0.08 3.95 30.16
CA GLU A 311 0.37 3.82 31.60
C GLU A 311 -0.70 4.42 32.53
N ASN A 312 -1.98 4.28 32.18
CA ASN A 312 -3.11 4.89 32.90
C ASN A 312 -2.98 6.43 33.09
N GLN A 313 -2.18 7.10 32.26
CA GLN A 313 -2.09 8.56 32.28
C GLN A 313 -3.38 9.19 31.77
N ASP A 314 -3.69 10.36 32.32
CA ASP A 314 -4.79 11.19 31.83
C ASP A 314 -4.47 11.69 30.41
N MET A 315 -5.31 11.30 29.44
CA MET A 315 -5.13 11.63 28.02
C MET A 315 -5.10 13.13 27.77
N SER A 316 -5.76 13.94 28.61
CA SER A 316 -5.72 15.40 28.50
C SER A 316 -4.32 15.97 28.74
N LYS A 317 -3.45 15.25 29.45
CA LYS A 317 -2.06 15.65 29.75
C LYS A 317 -1.05 15.19 28.71
N LEU A 318 -1.45 14.37 27.75
CA LEU A 318 -0.56 13.84 26.71
C LEU A 318 -0.36 14.80 25.54
N CYS A 319 -0.97 15.98 25.58
CA CYS A 319 -0.87 16.99 24.53
C CYS A 319 -1.18 16.43 23.14
N LEU A 320 -2.16 15.53 23.04
CA LEU A 320 -2.64 15.01 21.77
C LEU A 320 -3.45 16.07 21.02
N PRO A 321 -3.49 16.01 19.68
CA PRO A 321 -4.33 16.89 18.89
C PRO A 321 -5.81 16.58 19.15
N VAL A 322 -6.65 17.59 18.92
CA VAL A 322 -8.12 17.53 19.09
C VAL A 322 -8.88 17.93 17.83
N SER A 323 -8.17 18.36 16.79
CA SER A 323 -8.72 18.86 15.52
C SER A 323 -9.04 17.76 14.50
N GLN A 324 -8.45 16.58 14.69
CA GLN A 324 -8.41 15.49 13.71
C GLN A 324 -9.79 14.87 13.42
N SER A 325 -9.98 14.44 12.17
CA SER A 325 -11.17 13.70 11.76
C SER A 325 -10.96 12.19 11.77
N TYR A 326 -9.72 11.72 11.71
CA TYR A 326 -9.33 10.32 11.76
C TYR A 326 -8.30 10.05 12.87
N THR A 327 -8.48 8.95 13.61
CA THR A 327 -7.46 8.46 14.55
C THR A 327 -7.37 6.95 14.53
N MET A 328 -6.15 6.42 14.56
CA MET A 328 -5.86 5.01 14.74
C MET A 328 -4.99 4.77 15.97
N PHE A 329 -5.41 3.83 16.81
CA PHE A 329 -4.59 3.21 17.85
C PHE A 329 -4.37 1.74 17.47
N CYS A 330 -3.10 1.36 17.32
CA CYS A 330 -2.70 0.03 16.90
C CYS A 330 -1.71 -0.54 17.92
N TYR A 331 -1.88 -1.81 18.33
CA TYR A 331 -0.99 -2.48 19.28
C TYR A 331 -0.79 -1.69 20.60
N CYS A 332 -1.85 -1.09 21.13
CA CYS A 332 -1.78 -0.32 22.39
C CYS A 332 -2.25 -1.20 23.56
N PRO A 333 -1.34 -1.88 24.29
CA PRO A 333 -1.69 -2.98 25.20
C PRO A 333 -2.40 -2.52 26.48
N ASP A 334 -2.16 -1.27 26.91
CA ASP A 334 -2.65 -0.71 28.16
C ASP A 334 -3.68 0.41 27.98
N LEU A 335 -4.16 0.63 26.74
CA LEU A 335 -5.22 1.57 26.45
C LEU A 335 -6.55 1.07 27.04
N ILE A 336 -7.13 1.84 27.97
CA ILE A 336 -8.38 1.51 28.66
C ILE A 336 -9.56 2.40 28.21
N ASP A 337 -10.78 1.93 28.49
CA ASP A 337 -12.03 2.59 28.10
C ASP A 337 -12.11 4.07 28.51
N ASP A 338 -11.74 4.40 29.75
CA ASP A 338 -11.85 5.76 30.29
C ASP A 338 -10.92 6.75 29.56
N GLN A 339 -9.67 6.33 29.30
CA GLN A 339 -8.71 7.12 28.54
C GLN A 339 -9.21 7.42 27.13
N LEU A 340 -9.65 6.39 26.41
CA LEU A 340 -10.15 6.55 25.05
C LEU A 340 -11.44 7.38 25.01
N LEU A 341 -12.31 7.22 26.00
CA LEU A 341 -13.52 8.03 26.12
C LEU A 341 -13.19 9.51 26.32
N ASP A 342 -12.20 9.83 27.16
CA ASP A 342 -11.76 11.21 27.39
C ASP A 342 -11.13 11.82 26.13
N PHE A 343 -10.36 11.04 25.37
CA PHE A 343 -9.87 11.44 24.05
C PHE A 343 -11.01 11.75 23.07
N VAL A 344 -12.05 10.90 23.01
CA VAL A 344 -13.21 11.10 22.13
C VAL A 344 -14.02 12.33 22.52
N LYS A 345 -14.14 12.64 23.83
CA LYS A 345 -14.77 13.88 24.33
C LYS A 345 -13.97 15.12 23.92
N ALA A 346 -12.65 15.04 23.99
CA ALA A 346 -11.75 16.12 23.62
C ALA A 346 -11.71 16.38 22.10
N SER A 347 -12.09 15.40 21.27
CA SER A 347 -11.97 15.44 19.80
C SER A 347 -13.34 15.55 19.11
N PRO A 348 -13.98 16.74 19.09
CA PRO A 348 -15.34 16.91 18.58
C PRO A 348 -15.47 16.66 17.08
N ASN A 349 -14.39 16.86 16.31
CA ASN A 349 -14.37 16.69 14.86
C ASN A 349 -14.10 15.25 14.39
N LEU A 350 -13.80 14.33 15.33
CA LEU A 350 -13.48 12.94 15.01
C LEU A 350 -14.68 12.28 14.32
N LYS A 351 -14.44 11.78 13.10
CA LYS A 351 -15.37 11.06 12.24
C LYS A 351 -15.06 9.58 12.18
N GLU A 352 -13.80 9.19 12.34
CA GLU A 352 -13.38 7.81 12.28
C GLU A 352 -12.34 7.47 13.35
N LEU A 353 -12.59 6.39 14.07
CA LEU A 353 -11.71 5.82 15.08
C LEU A 353 -11.43 4.35 14.75
N VAL A 354 -10.16 4.03 14.52
CA VAL A 354 -9.69 2.68 14.21
C VAL A 354 -8.92 2.12 15.40
N LEU A 355 -9.33 0.94 15.86
CA LEU A 355 -8.76 0.24 17.00
C LEU A 355 -8.29 -1.15 16.54
N ILE A 356 -6.98 -1.39 16.63
CA ILE A 356 -6.36 -2.65 16.21
C ILE A 356 -5.55 -3.20 17.38
N GLU A 357 -5.86 -4.42 17.81
CA GLU A 357 -5.13 -5.13 18.87
C GLU A 357 -4.98 -4.29 20.16
N CYS A 358 -6.10 -3.71 20.62
CA CYS A 358 -6.21 -3.05 21.92
C CYS A 358 -6.96 -3.96 22.91
N PRO A 359 -6.27 -4.82 23.68
CA PRO A 359 -6.90 -5.92 24.42
C PRO A 359 -7.74 -5.47 25.63
N ASN A 360 -7.40 -4.35 26.26
CA ASN A 360 -8.07 -3.88 27.48
C ASN A 360 -9.36 -3.09 27.22
N LEU A 361 -9.70 -2.84 25.96
CA LEU A 361 -10.94 -2.16 25.62
C LEU A 361 -12.15 -3.09 25.73
N THR A 362 -13.25 -2.59 26.27
CA THR A 362 -14.47 -3.37 26.52
C THR A 362 -15.70 -2.81 25.80
N GLU A 363 -16.84 -3.50 25.91
CA GLU A 363 -18.13 -2.99 25.42
C GLU A 363 -18.55 -1.69 26.14
N GLY A 364 -18.07 -1.47 27.37
CA GLY A 364 -18.37 -0.26 28.16
C GLY A 364 -18.02 1.02 27.41
N LEU A 365 -16.87 1.04 26.74
CA LEU A 365 -16.44 2.11 25.83
C LEU A 365 -17.52 2.47 24.81
N LEU A 366 -18.02 1.47 24.08
CA LEU A 366 -18.97 1.66 23.00
C LEU A 366 -20.25 2.35 23.51
N HIS A 367 -20.80 1.88 24.63
CA HIS A 367 -21.96 2.51 25.27
C HIS A 367 -21.69 3.95 25.72
N ASN A 368 -20.52 4.19 26.30
CA ASN A 368 -20.16 5.51 26.83
C ASN A 368 -19.89 6.51 25.71
N VAL A 369 -19.27 6.09 24.61
CA VAL A 369 -19.08 6.92 23.42
C VAL A 369 -20.43 7.36 22.84
N VAL A 370 -21.41 6.44 22.76
CA VAL A 370 -22.78 6.78 22.31
C VAL A 370 -23.43 7.80 23.24
N LYS A 371 -23.32 7.65 24.56
CA LYS A 371 -23.86 8.61 25.53
C LYS A 371 -23.26 10.01 25.35
N VAL A 372 -21.93 10.08 25.27
CA VAL A 372 -21.21 11.35 25.05
C VAL A 372 -21.69 11.99 23.75
N ARG A 373 -21.72 11.23 22.65
CA ARG A 373 -22.03 11.78 21.33
C ARG A 373 -23.49 12.24 21.18
N ARG A 374 -24.44 11.59 21.85
CA ARG A 374 -25.86 12.01 21.87
C ARG A 374 -26.12 13.29 22.65
N SER A 375 -25.30 13.58 23.66
CA SER A 375 -25.46 14.79 24.48
C SER A 375 -25.00 16.07 23.77
N GLY A 376 -24.22 15.95 22.69
CA GLY A 376 -23.68 17.07 21.92
C GLY A 376 -24.65 17.62 20.88
N LYS A 377 -25.00 18.90 20.98
CA LYS A 377 -25.71 19.61 19.89
C LYS A 377 -24.74 19.82 18.72
N LYS A 378 -24.86 19.00 17.65
CA LYS A 378 -24.09 19.03 16.37
C LYS A 378 -22.74 18.28 16.38
N GLN A 379 -22.75 16.98 16.62
CA GLN A 379 -21.56 16.16 16.39
C GLN A 379 -21.69 15.33 15.12
N THR A 380 -20.61 15.24 14.35
CA THR A 380 -20.53 14.39 13.18
C THR A 380 -20.66 12.91 13.59
N PRO A 381 -21.32 12.08 12.76
CA PRO A 381 -21.27 10.63 12.87
C PRO A 381 -19.85 10.13 13.13
N LEU A 382 -19.69 9.24 14.12
CA LEU A 382 -18.41 8.59 14.41
C LEU A 382 -18.48 7.13 13.96
N LEU A 383 -17.66 6.78 12.98
CA LEU A 383 -17.38 5.41 12.55
C LEU A 383 -16.31 4.82 13.47
N ILE A 384 -16.61 3.67 14.08
CA ILE A 384 -15.63 2.92 14.87
C ILE A 384 -15.33 1.62 14.11
N ARG A 385 -14.05 1.40 13.80
CA ARG A 385 -13.54 0.15 13.24
C ARG A 385 -12.74 -0.58 14.29
N VAL A 386 -13.08 -1.82 14.54
CA VAL A 386 -12.40 -2.65 15.54
C VAL A 386 -11.86 -3.90 14.87
N LYS A 387 -10.59 -4.19 15.13
CA LYS A 387 -9.90 -5.38 14.64
C LYS A 387 -9.09 -6.01 15.79
N ASP A 388 -9.25 -7.31 15.98
CA ASP A 388 -8.49 -8.11 16.94
C ASP A 388 -8.52 -7.59 18.40
N CYS A 389 -9.57 -6.85 18.78
CA CYS A 389 -9.88 -6.50 20.18
C CYS A 389 -10.84 -7.54 20.79
N GLN A 390 -10.26 -8.58 21.38
CA GLN A 390 -11.00 -9.78 21.81
C GLN A 390 -12.18 -9.48 22.75
N ASN A 391 -12.01 -8.57 23.71
CA ASN A 391 -13.05 -8.22 24.69
C ASN A 391 -14.27 -7.53 24.04
N ILE A 392 -14.03 -6.62 23.08
CA ILE A 392 -15.10 -6.00 22.29
C ILE A 392 -15.77 -7.06 21.39
N TRP A 393 -14.96 -7.90 20.73
CA TRP A 393 -15.44 -8.92 19.81
C TRP A 393 -16.30 -10.00 20.48
N ASP A 394 -15.89 -10.48 21.65
CA ASP A 394 -16.64 -11.47 22.43
C ASP A 394 -17.95 -10.90 22.98
N SER A 395 -17.97 -9.62 23.31
CA SER A 395 -19.18 -8.93 23.71
C SER A 395 -20.13 -8.74 22.52
N TYR A 396 -19.60 -8.34 21.36
CA TYR A 396 -20.35 -8.28 20.10
C TYR A 396 -20.98 -9.64 19.76
N LYS A 397 -20.20 -10.73 19.77
CA LYS A 397 -20.72 -12.09 19.51
C LYS A 397 -21.84 -12.52 20.47
N ARG A 398 -21.72 -12.17 21.76
CA ARG A 398 -22.76 -12.46 22.77
C ARG A 398 -24.05 -11.71 22.45
N ASN A 399 -23.96 -10.46 22.00
CA ASN A 399 -25.11 -9.58 21.77
C ASN A 399 -25.69 -9.67 20.35
N VAL A 400 -24.97 -10.18 19.35
CA VAL A 400 -25.49 -10.44 17.98
C VAL A 400 -26.64 -11.45 17.97
N ARG A 401 -26.74 -12.33 18.98
CA ARG A 401 -27.93 -13.17 19.18
C ARG A 401 -29.20 -12.37 19.53
N PHE A 402 -29.06 -11.11 19.93
CA PHE A 402 -30.13 -10.16 20.19
C PHE A 402 -30.12 -9.05 19.11
N LEU A 403 -30.68 -9.37 17.93
CA LEU A 403 -30.81 -8.51 16.73
C LEU A 403 -31.33 -7.08 16.98
N LEU A 404 -31.99 -6.82 18.12
CA LEU A 404 -32.49 -5.50 18.53
C LEU A 404 -31.39 -4.47 18.82
N TYR A 405 -30.20 -4.90 19.26
CA TYR A 405 -29.11 -3.96 19.56
C TYR A 405 -28.54 -3.29 18.30
N PHE A 406 -28.55 -3.97 17.15
CA PHE A 406 -27.93 -3.46 15.91
C PHE A 406 -28.76 -2.34 15.26
N LEU A 407 -30.10 -2.44 15.28
CA LEU A 407 -31.01 -1.43 14.75
C LEU A 407 -30.96 -0.11 15.54
N TYR A 408 -30.66 -0.17 16.84
CA TYR A 408 -30.51 1.03 17.68
C TYR A 408 -29.24 1.84 17.37
N TRP A 409 -28.19 1.18 16.85
CA TRP A 409 -26.95 1.84 16.48
C TRP A 409 -27.04 2.51 15.09
N PHE A 410 -27.59 1.79 14.11
CA PHE A 410 -27.76 2.31 12.74
C PHE A 410 -28.75 3.48 12.66
N SER A 411 -29.84 3.46 13.44
CA SER A 411 -30.85 4.52 13.45
C SER A 411 -30.39 5.85 14.06
N ASN A 412 -29.22 5.87 14.73
CA ASN A 412 -28.70 7.06 15.42
C ASN A 412 -27.39 7.60 14.79
N GLY A 413 -27.11 7.26 13.53
CA GLY A 413 -25.96 7.81 12.80
C GLY A 413 -24.62 7.14 13.12
N PHE A 414 -24.61 5.88 13.56
CA PHE A 414 -23.39 5.12 13.82
C PHE A 414 -23.31 3.91 12.88
N CYS A 415 -22.12 3.68 12.33
CA CYS A 415 -21.78 2.42 11.67
C CYS A 415 -20.63 1.79 12.46
N LEU A 416 -20.84 0.59 13.01
CA LEU A 416 -19.79 -0.21 13.63
C LEU A 416 -19.42 -1.30 12.62
N LEU A 417 -18.18 -1.30 12.14
CA LEU A 417 -17.67 -2.36 11.29
C LEU A 417 -16.69 -3.19 12.12
N VAL A 418 -17.10 -4.42 12.44
CA VAL A 418 -16.24 -5.39 13.13
C VAL A 418 -15.81 -6.47 12.14
N GLY A 419 -14.52 -6.49 11.81
CA GLY A 419 -13.94 -7.44 10.86
C GLY A 419 -13.56 -8.77 11.51
N LYS A 420 -13.53 -9.85 10.72
CA LYS A 420 -12.88 -11.12 11.11
C LYS A 420 -11.35 -10.96 11.11
N PRO A 421 -10.60 -11.81 11.83
CA PRO A 421 -9.16 -11.96 11.60
C PRO A 421 -8.95 -12.43 10.14
N LEU A 422 -8.19 -11.65 9.38
CA LEU A 422 -7.69 -12.01 8.05
C LEU A 422 -6.17 -12.14 8.12
N ASP A 423 -5.64 -13.01 7.27
CA ASP A 423 -4.25 -13.49 7.17
C ASP A 423 -3.19 -12.43 7.57
N PRO A 424 -2.10 -12.80 8.30
CA PRO A 424 -1.12 -11.85 8.86
C PRO A 424 -0.41 -10.94 7.86
N LYS A 425 -0.63 -11.11 6.55
CA LYS A 425 -0.02 -10.33 5.47
C LYS A 425 -0.65 -8.95 5.25
N THR A 426 -1.71 -8.59 5.98
CA THR A 426 -2.38 -7.28 5.83
C THR A 426 -2.26 -6.38 7.06
N ILE A 427 -1.44 -6.73 8.06
CA ILE A 427 -1.36 -5.99 9.33
C ILE A 427 -0.14 -5.07 9.43
N CYS A 428 0.80 -5.17 8.50
CA CYS A 428 1.84 -4.16 8.29
C CYS A 428 1.83 -3.78 6.80
N ARG A 429 1.08 -2.73 6.44
CA ARG A 429 1.22 -2.02 5.15
C ARG A 429 1.26 -0.54 5.42
#